data_AF-A0A953E6D9-F1
#
_entry.id   AF-A0A953E6D9-F1
#
_cell.length_a   1.000
_cell.length_b   1.000
_cell.length_c   1.000
_cell.angle_alpha   90.00
_cell.angle_beta   90.00
_cell.angle_gamma   90.00
#
_symmetry.space_group_name_H-M   'P 1'
#
loop_
_entity.id
_entity.type
_entity.pdbx_description
1 polymer ?
#
loop_
_entity_poly.entity_id
_entity_poly.type
_entity_poly.pdbx_seq_one_letter_code
_entity_poly.pdbx_strand_id
1 'polypeptide(L)'
;MPYLVDLLLFLAPFAAYALWRRLNPGREPPSRVVWLALAGVGLGIVGAVWYGLSVSMRPGTVYVPARLVNGEIVQGGAEPQQP
;
A
#
# COMPACT_ATOMS: atom_id res chain seq x y z
N MET A 1 20.35 4.98 3.44
CA MET A 1 19.18 4.57 4.25
C MET A 1 17.98 4.40 3.32
N PRO A 2 17.77 3.22 2.70
CA PRO A 2 16.74 3.03 1.67
C PRO A 2 15.31 3.30 2.17
N TYR A 3 15.06 3.11 3.46
CA TYR A 3 13.74 3.30 4.08
C TYR A 3 13.48 4.70 4.62
N LEU A 4 14.44 5.63 4.50
CA LEU A 4 14.27 6.98 5.05
C LEU A 4 13.12 7.71 4.35
N VAL A 5 13.05 7.60 3.02
CA VAL A 5 11.99 8.24 2.24
C VAL A 5 10.63 7.63 2.58
N ASP A 6 10.54 6.31 2.67
CA ASP A 6 9.31 5.61 3.05
C ASP A 6 8.83 6.03 4.44
N LEU A 7 9.74 6.10 5.41
CA LEU A 7 9.46 6.55 6.77
C LEU A 7 8.97 8.01 6.78
N LEU A 8 9.61 8.89 6.01
CA LEU A 8 9.22 10.30 5.92
C LEU A 8 7.84 10.45 5.26
N LEU A 9 7.55 9.70 4.20
CA LEU A 9 6.24 9.70 3.54
C LEU A 9 5.15 9.14 4.44
N PHE A 10 5.46 8.09 5.21
CA PHE A 10 4.55 7.54 6.21
C PHE A 10 4.24 8.55 7.32
N LEU A 11 5.26 9.26 7.82
CA LEU A 11 5.10 10.25 8.89
C LEU A 11 4.53 11.59 8.41
N ALA A 12 4.64 11.92 7.11
CA ALA A 12 4.25 13.20 6.53
C ALA A 12 2.82 13.66 6.93
N PRO A 13 1.74 12.86 6.81
CA PRO A 13 0.41 13.33 7.17
C PRO A 13 0.29 13.67 8.67
N PHE A 14 0.94 12.89 9.54
CA PHE A 14 0.93 13.11 10.99
C PHE A 14 1.75 14.34 11.38
N ALA A 15 2.95 14.48 10.80
CA ALA A 15 3.82 15.62 11.02
C ALA A 15 3.17 16.92 10.54
N ALA A 16 2.55 16.91 9.35
CA ALA A 16 1.82 18.05 8.81
C ALA A 16 0.65 18.46 9.73
N TYR A 17 -0.13 17.49 10.22
CA TYR A 17 -1.23 17.77 11.15
C TYR A 17 -0.72 18.30 12.52
N ALA A 18 0.32 17.68 13.08
CA ALA A 18 0.93 18.12 14.33
C ALA A 18 1.49 19.54 14.23
N LEU A 19 2.17 19.86 13.11
CA LEU A 19 2.67 21.20 12.82
C LEU A 19 1.51 22.20 12.70
N TRP A 20 0.47 21.87 11.95
CA TRP A 20 -0.72 22.72 11.82
C TRP A 20 -1.37 22.99 13.18
N ARG A 21 -1.52 21.98 14.04
CA ARG A 21 -2.11 22.11 15.38
C ARG A 21 -1.26 22.99 16.29
N ARG A 22 0.07 22.88 16.21
CA ARG A 22 1.00 23.75 16.96
C ARG A 22 0.88 25.21 16.55
N LEU A 23 0.65 25.47 15.26
CA LEU A 23 0.48 26.83 14.73
C LEU A 23 -0.94 27.39 14.92
N ASN A 24 -1.93 26.53 15.22
CA ASN A 24 -3.34 26.89 15.35
C ASN A 24 -3.94 26.38 16.68
N PRO A 25 -3.44 26.85 17.84
CA PRO A 25 -3.96 26.42 19.14
C PRO A 25 -5.44 26.82 19.28
N GLY A 26 -6.26 25.90 19.80
CA GLY A 26 -7.68 26.12 20.05
C GLY A 26 -8.58 26.16 18.80
N ARG A 27 -8.03 26.03 17.59
CA ARG A 27 -8.81 25.95 16.35
C ARG A 27 -9.08 24.50 15.95
N GLU A 28 -10.30 24.26 15.50
CA GLU A 28 -10.71 23.00 14.90
C GLU A 28 -10.44 23.03 13.38
N PRO A 29 -10.07 21.88 12.79
CA PRO A 29 -9.96 21.77 11.34
C PRO A 29 -11.33 22.09 10.70
N PRO A 30 -11.37 22.89 9.63
CA PRO A 30 -12.62 23.08 8.89
C PRO A 30 -13.17 21.74 8.41
N SER A 31 -14.49 21.54 8.49
CA SER A 31 -15.12 20.27 8.11
C SER A 31 -14.77 19.82 6.69
N ARG A 32 -14.54 20.78 5.77
CA ARG A 32 -14.07 20.49 4.40
C ARG A 32 -12.72 19.78 4.39
N VAL A 33 -11.79 20.17 5.25
CA VAL A 33 -10.47 19.53 5.36
C VAL A 33 -10.60 18.10 5.86
N VAL A 34 -11.49 17.86 6.83
CA VAL A 34 -11.79 16.52 7.34
C VAL A 34 -12.38 15.64 6.24
N TRP A 35 -13.35 16.15 5.48
CA TRP A 35 -13.93 15.43 4.34
C TRP A 35 -12.92 15.10 3.24
N LEU A 36 -12.02 16.04 2.92
CA LEU A 36 -10.95 15.79 1.95
C LEU A 36 -9.97 14.73 2.45
N ALA A 37 -9.62 14.74 3.74
CA ALA A 37 -8.77 13.72 4.34
C ALA A 37 -9.43 12.34 4.28
N LEU A 38 -10.72 12.25 4.63
CA LEU A 38 -11.51 11.02 4.53
C LEU A 38 -11.61 10.51 3.09
N ALA A 39 -11.83 11.42 2.12
CA ALA A 39 -11.86 11.07 0.70
C ALA A 39 -10.52 10.52 0.22
N GLY A 40 -9.40 11.13 0.63
CA GLY A 40 -8.06 10.64 0.33
C GLY A 40 -7.79 9.24 0.88
N VAL A 41 -8.16 8.99 2.15
CA VAL A 41 -8.07 7.65 2.75
C VAL A 41 -8.95 6.65 2.01
N GLY A 42 -10.19 7.03 1.70
CA GLY A 42 -11.12 6.19 0.94
C GLY A 42 -10.58 5.82 -0.44
N LEU A 43 -10.05 6.80 -1.19
CA LEU A 43 -9.42 6.56 -2.50
C LEU A 43 -8.21 5.64 -2.40
N GLY A 44 -7.38 5.81 -1.35
CA GLY A 44 -6.24 4.94 -1.10
C GLY A 44 -6.64 3.49 -0.87
N ILE A 45 -7.66 3.26 -0.03
CA ILE A 45 -8.21 1.93 0.24
C ILE A 45 -8.81 1.33 -1.04
N VAL A 46 -9.65 2.08 -1.74
CA VAL A 46 -10.27 1.63 -3.00
C VAL A 46 -9.20 1.27 -4.03
N GLY A 47 -8.17 2.10 -4.18
CA GLY A 47 -7.06 1.84 -5.09
C GLY A 47 -6.27 0.59 -4.71
N ALA A 48 -5.98 0.39 -3.42
CA ALA A 48 -5.28 -0.79 -2.94
C ALA A 48 -6.10 -2.08 -3.16
N VAL A 49 -7.40 -2.05 -2.86
CA VAL A 49 -8.32 -3.17 -3.11
C VAL A 49 -8.40 -3.47 -4.60
N TRP A 50 -8.63 -2.44 -5.43
CA TRP A 50 -8.70 -2.58 -6.88
C TRP A 50 -7.41 -3.19 -7.47
N TYR A 51 -6.26 -2.68 -7.06
CA TYR A 51 -4.96 -3.19 -7.51
C TYR A 51 -4.73 -4.62 -7.05
N GLY A 52 -5.01 -4.93 -5.79
CA GLY A 52 -4.88 -6.29 -5.24
C GLY A 52 -5.75 -7.30 -5.99
N LEU A 53 -6.99 -6.92 -6.33
CA LEU A 53 -7.87 -7.74 -7.15
C LEU A 53 -7.37 -7.89 -8.59
N SER A 54 -6.80 -6.82 -9.16
CA SER A 54 -6.27 -6.83 -10.54
C SER A 54 -5.02 -7.70 -10.71
N VAL A 55 -4.20 -7.81 -9.67
CA VAL A 55 -2.94 -8.58 -9.67
C VAL A 55 -3.12 -9.98 -9.05
N SER A 56 -4.34 -10.33 -8.65
CA SER A 56 -4.63 -11.64 -8.06
C SER A 56 -4.32 -12.79 -9.03
N MET A 57 -3.79 -13.90 -8.48
CA MET A 57 -3.57 -15.13 -9.24
C MET A 57 -4.89 -15.67 -9.78
N ARG A 58 -4.86 -16.24 -10.99
CA ARG A 58 -6.05 -16.87 -11.57
C ARG A 58 -6.61 -17.93 -10.61
N PRO A 59 -7.93 -17.99 -10.42
CA PRO A 59 -8.55 -19.08 -9.65
C PRO A 59 -8.08 -20.44 -10.18
N GLY A 60 -7.70 -21.35 -9.28
CA GLY A 60 -7.18 -22.67 -9.64
C GLY A 60 -5.71 -22.67 -10.08
N THR A 61 -4.93 -21.64 -9.75
CA THR A 61 -3.47 -21.66 -9.88
C THR A 61 -2.79 -21.64 -8.51
N VAL A 62 -1.69 -22.38 -8.37
CA VAL A 62 -0.87 -22.44 -7.15
C VAL A 62 0.44 -21.73 -7.41
N TYR A 63 0.90 -20.98 -6.41
CA TYR A 63 2.22 -20.37 -6.45
C TYR A 63 3.32 -21.43 -6.38
N VAL A 64 4.17 -21.48 -7.41
CA VAL A 64 5.37 -22.30 -7.46
C VAL A 64 6.57 -21.38 -7.27
N PRO A 65 7.30 -21.45 -6.14
CA PRO A 65 8.47 -20.61 -5.92
C PRO A 65 9.58 -20.95 -6.93
N ALA A 66 10.47 -19.99 -7.20
CA ALA A 66 11.64 -20.23 -8.03
C ALA A 66 12.53 -21.32 -7.39
N ARG A 67 13.07 -22.20 -8.22
CA ARG A 67 13.89 -23.34 -7.77
C ARG A 67 15.23 -23.32 -8.47
N LEU A 68 16.30 -23.67 -7.76
CA LEU A 68 17.60 -23.92 -8.37
C LEU A 68 17.67 -25.40 -8.73
N VAL A 69 17.79 -25.71 -10.03
CA VAL A 69 17.88 -27.09 -10.52
C VAL A 69 19.16 -27.20 -11.34
N ASN A 70 20.08 -28.07 -10.92
CA ASN A 70 21.38 -28.29 -11.60
C ASN A 70 22.21 -27.02 -11.84
N GLY A 71 22.13 -26.05 -10.93
CA GLY A 71 22.85 -24.78 -11.04
C GLY A 71 22.16 -23.72 -11.90
N GLU A 72 21.04 -24.04 -12.55
CA GLU A 72 20.21 -23.07 -13.25
C GLU A 72 19.01 -22.63 -12.39
N ILE A 73 18.68 -21.34 -12.45
CA ILE A 73 17.50 -20.78 -11.77
C ILE A 73 16.29 -21.02 -12.66
N VAL A 74 15.43 -21.93 -12.24
CA VAL A 74 14.10 -22.13 -12.83
C VAL A 74 13.15 -21.10 -12.23
N GLN A 75 12.64 -20.20 -13.06
CA GLN A 75 11.78 -19.11 -12.62
C GLN A 75 10.47 -19.68 -12.02
N GLY A 76 10.10 -19.16 -10.85
CA GLY A 76 8.82 -19.47 -10.22
C GLY A 76 7.65 -18.82 -10.97
N GLY A 77 6.45 -19.31 -10.74
CA GLY A 77 5.25 -18.82 -11.42
C GLY A 77 3.95 -19.31 -10.80
N ALA A 78 2.85 -19.04 -11.48
CA ALA A 78 1.55 -19.60 -11.15
C ALA A 78 1.28 -20.79 -12.07
N GLU A 79 1.15 -21.99 -11.50
CA GLU A 79 0.90 -23.22 -12.25
C GLU A 79 -0.53 -23.71 -11.97
N PRO A 80 -1.24 -24.33 -12.94
CA PRO A 80 -2.56 -24.89 -12.70
C PRO A 80 -2.53 -25.89 -11.54
N GLN A 81 -3.51 -25.80 -10.65
CA GLN A 81 -3.69 -26.74 -9.56
C GLN A 81 -4.08 -28.10 -10.17
N GLN A 82 -3.12 -29.03 -10.23
CA GLN A 82 -3.39 -30.39 -10.68
C GLN A 82 -4.29 -31.08 -9.63
N PRO A 83 -5.36 -31.77 -10.07
CA PRO A 83 -6.29 -32.47 -9.19
C PRO A 83 -5.66 -33.67 -8.47
#